data_AF-A0A1Q2SMB7-F1
#
_entry.id   AF-A0A1Q2SMB7-F1
#
_cell.length_a   1.000
_cell.length_b   1.000
_cell.length_c   1.000
_cell.angle_alpha   90.00
_cell.angle_beta   90.00
_cell.angle_gamma   90.00
#
_symmetry.space_group_name_H-M   'P 1'
#
loop_
_entity.id
_entity.type
_entity.pdbx_description
1 polymer ?
#
loop_
_entity_poly.entity_id
_entity_poly.type
_entity_poly.pdbx_seq_one_letter_code
_entity_poly.pdbx_strand_id
1 'polypeptide(L)'
;MKLKKIVSIALTGSVMALSAGAYAIPTVVGGDGKCSSAGIFNDASECAGGYSKNAINNSSSGVSTQVAALTSLGFDFGTGGSSSFDFNNFTVINANGSNVSGSSISVGQMMTGITIFGAHFGNGSPLGNETAFYKYDAGTVGTSTITFNNIKGISNLVVYSTGGTPTTPSVPEPATWTMLLTGFALMSVVMRRRQTAPIVS
;
A
#
# COMPACT_ATOMS: atom_id res chain seq x y z
N MET A 1 2.42 24.24 68.92
CA MET A 1 2.18 24.43 67.46
C MET A 1 2.38 23.11 66.75
N LYS A 2 1.33 22.48 66.21
CA LYS A 2 1.41 21.23 65.44
C LYS A 2 1.00 21.51 63.99
N LEU A 3 1.96 21.45 63.07
CA LEU A 3 1.77 21.70 61.65
C LEU A 3 1.28 20.41 60.96
N LYS A 4 0.03 20.40 60.49
CA LYS A 4 -0.55 19.30 59.70
C LYS A 4 -0.08 19.45 58.24
N LYS A 5 0.71 18.50 57.74
CA LYS A 5 1.07 18.42 56.31
C LYS A 5 -0.10 17.81 55.54
N ILE A 6 -0.73 18.61 54.69
CA ILE A 6 -1.75 18.19 53.73
C ILE A 6 -1.00 17.67 52.49
N VAL A 7 -1.17 16.38 52.18
CA VAL A 7 -0.60 15.77 50.98
C VAL A 7 -1.62 15.89 49.85
N SER A 8 -1.29 16.69 48.84
CA SER A 8 -2.08 16.86 47.62
C SER A 8 -1.85 15.67 46.68
N ILE A 9 -2.92 14.93 46.38
CA ILE A 9 -2.93 13.85 45.39
C ILE A 9 -3.13 14.48 44.01
N ALA A 10 -2.10 14.43 43.17
CA ALA A 10 -2.18 14.87 41.78
C ALA A 10 -2.78 13.75 40.91
N LEU A 11 -3.95 14.00 40.33
CA LEU A 11 -4.63 13.12 39.40
C LEU A 11 -4.04 13.34 37.99
N THR A 12 -3.12 12.48 37.55
CA THR A 12 -2.59 12.51 36.19
C THR A 12 -3.60 11.92 35.21
N GLY A 13 -4.28 12.78 34.48
CA GLY A 13 -5.17 12.41 33.37
C GLY A 13 -4.38 11.74 32.24
N SER A 14 -4.71 10.47 31.94
CA SER A 14 -4.16 9.75 30.80
C SER A 14 -4.92 10.17 29.55
N VAL A 15 -4.28 10.95 28.68
CA VAL A 15 -4.79 11.29 27.35
C VAL A 15 -4.73 10.01 26.51
N MET A 16 -5.90 9.44 26.18
CA MET A 16 -6.01 8.39 25.19
C MET A 16 -5.70 9.00 23.82
N ALA A 17 -4.44 8.83 23.37
CA ALA A 17 -4.05 9.15 22.02
C ALA A 17 -4.77 8.17 21.08
N LEU A 18 -5.77 8.67 20.36
CA LEU A 18 -6.36 7.99 19.22
C LEU A 18 -5.24 7.78 18.20
N SER A 19 -4.76 6.54 18.08
CA SER A 19 -3.84 6.16 17.00
C SER A 19 -4.59 6.28 15.69
N ALA A 20 -4.35 7.34 14.93
CA ALA A 20 -4.72 7.37 13.53
C ALA A 20 -3.99 6.21 12.83
N GLY A 21 -4.73 5.36 12.11
CA GLY A 21 -4.13 4.33 11.27
C GLY A 21 -3.18 5.00 10.28
N ALA A 22 -1.89 4.67 10.36
CA ALA A 22 -0.93 5.09 9.36
C ALA A 22 -1.29 4.39 8.05
N TYR A 23 -1.66 5.15 7.01
CA TYR A 23 -1.76 4.61 5.66
C TYR A 23 -0.36 4.09 5.27
N ALA A 24 -0.27 2.80 5.00
CA ALA A 24 0.99 2.18 4.62
C ALA A 24 1.40 2.69 3.23
N ILE A 25 2.64 3.17 3.10
CA ILE A 25 3.23 3.45 1.79
C ILE A 25 3.39 2.10 1.07
N PRO A 26 3.02 1.99 -0.22
CA PRO A 26 3.19 0.74 -0.97
C PRO A 26 4.64 0.24 -0.92
N THR A 27 4.82 -1.07 -0.75
CA THR A 27 6.16 -1.67 -0.79
C THR A 27 6.68 -1.64 -2.22
N VAL A 28 7.85 -1.03 -2.45
CA VAL A 28 8.48 -0.99 -3.76
C VAL A 28 9.17 -2.32 -4.04
N VAL A 29 8.76 -3.01 -5.10
CA VAL A 29 9.28 -4.34 -5.49
C VAL A 29 9.95 -4.37 -6.87
N GLY A 30 9.98 -3.23 -7.58
CA GLY A 30 10.66 -3.13 -8.87
C GLY A 30 10.67 -1.72 -9.48
N GLY A 31 11.42 -1.56 -10.57
CA GLY A 31 11.63 -0.27 -11.25
C GLY A 31 12.63 0.63 -10.53
N ASP A 32 12.54 1.94 -10.72
CA ASP A 32 13.39 2.93 -10.04
C ASP A 32 12.82 3.36 -8.66
N GLY A 33 11.66 2.82 -8.29
CA GLY A 33 10.99 3.03 -7.01
C GLY A 33 10.13 4.27 -6.91
N LYS A 34 9.98 5.05 -7.99
CA LYS A 34 9.13 6.25 -7.96
C LYS A 34 7.65 5.97 -7.80
N CYS A 35 7.19 4.73 -8.03
CA CYS A 35 5.78 4.35 -7.89
C CYS A 35 5.18 4.60 -6.50
N SER A 36 6.02 4.62 -5.45
CA SER A 36 5.62 5.01 -4.08
C SER A 36 5.95 6.47 -3.75
N SER A 37 6.84 7.10 -4.51
CA SER A 37 7.49 8.39 -4.19
C SER A 37 6.63 9.63 -4.44
N ALA A 38 5.36 9.44 -4.82
CA ALA A 38 4.46 10.54 -5.15
C ALA A 38 3.06 10.40 -4.52
N GLY A 39 2.85 9.36 -3.70
CA GLY A 39 1.55 9.08 -3.08
C GLY A 39 0.39 9.00 -4.08
N ILE A 40 0.66 8.66 -5.34
CA ILE A 40 -0.30 8.69 -6.45
C ILE A 40 -1.41 7.68 -6.25
N PHE A 41 -1.07 6.52 -5.69
CA PHE A 41 -1.99 5.45 -5.37
C PHE A 41 -1.53 4.79 -4.07
N ASN A 42 -2.18 5.13 -2.95
CA ASN A 42 -1.80 4.65 -1.63
C ASN A 42 -2.45 3.33 -1.24
N ASP A 43 -3.48 2.91 -1.97
CA ASP A 43 -4.20 1.65 -1.68
C ASP A 43 -3.40 0.42 -2.17
N ALA A 44 -2.27 0.61 -2.85
CA ALA A 44 -1.40 -0.48 -3.24
C ALA A 44 -0.67 -1.09 -2.05
N SER A 45 -0.71 -2.42 -1.98
CA SER A 45 0.16 -3.21 -1.10
C SER A 45 1.62 -3.20 -1.59
N GLU A 46 1.80 -3.31 -2.91
CA GLU A 46 3.09 -3.31 -3.58
C GLU A 46 3.03 -2.51 -4.88
N CYS A 47 4.16 -1.95 -5.27
CA CYS A 47 4.30 -1.28 -6.55
C CYS A 47 5.65 -1.59 -7.21
N ALA A 48 5.64 -1.66 -8.53
CA ALA A 48 6.84 -1.68 -9.35
C ALA A 48 6.71 -0.56 -10.38
N GLY A 49 7.60 0.42 -10.39
CA GLY A 49 7.41 1.54 -11.32
C GLY A 49 8.51 2.56 -11.38
N GLY A 50 8.20 3.60 -12.15
CA GLY A 50 9.15 4.57 -12.71
C GLY A 50 9.93 4.02 -13.90
N TYR A 51 9.27 3.14 -14.65
CA TYR A 51 9.78 2.71 -15.94
C TYR A 51 9.62 3.84 -16.95
N SER A 52 10.67 4.15 -17.70
CA SER A 52 10.66 5.28 -18.63
C SER A 52 9.61 5.11 -19.74
N LYS A 53 8.88 6.20 -20.02
CA LYS A 53 7.84 6.30 -21.06
C LYS A 53 6.68 5.34 -20.82
N ASN A 54 5.80 5.23 -21.81
CA ASN A 54 4.70 4.28 -21.79
C ASN A 54 5.22 2.86 -22.04
N ALA A 55 5.25 2.02 -21.01
CA ALA A 55 5.56 0.59 -21.15
C ALA A 55 4.32 -0.27 -21.49
N ILE A 56 3.11 0.27 -21.40
CA ILE A 56 1.83 -0.39 -21.71
C ILE A 56 1.61 -0.34 -23.22
N ASN A 57 2.40 -1.12 -23.95
CA ASN A 57 2.33 -1.27 -25.41
C ASN A 57 2.92 -2.62 -25.84
N ASN A 58 2.84 -2.91 -27.15
CA ASN A 58 3.26 -4.18 -27.72
C ASN A 58 4.67 -4.16 -28.34
N SER A 59 5.47 -3.13 -28.06
CA SER A 59 6.89 -3.13 -28.43
C SER A 59 7.67 -4.12 -27.58
N SER A 60 8.76 -4.69 -28.10
CA SER A 60 9.58 -5.64 -27.35
C SER A 60 10.10 -5.08 -26.02
N SER A 61 10.46 -3.79 -25.98
CA SER A 61 10.87 -3.11 -24.75
C SER A 61 9.70 -2.89 -23.78
N GLY A 62 8.51 -2.58 -24.28
CA GLY A 62 7.30 -2.42 -23.47
C GLY A 62 6.88 -3.76 -22.85
N VAL A 63 6.84 -4.82 -23.65
CA VAL A 63 6.58 -6.19 -23.19
C VAL A 63 7.61 -6.63 -22.16
N SER A 64 8.91 -6.45 -22.43
CA SER A 64 9.96 -6.79 -21.45
C SER A 64 9.80 -6.05 -20.13
N THR A 65 9.38 -4.78 -20.17
CA THR A 65 9.13 -3.97 -18.97
C THR A 65 7.90 -4.46 -18.21
N GLN A 66 6.80 -4.74 -18.91
CA GLN A 66 5.59 -5.32 -18.33
C GLN A 66 5.91 -6.66 -17.66
N VAL A 67 6.65 -7.54 -18.33
CA VAL A 67 7.08 -8.83 -17.76
C VAL A 67 7.89 -8.65 -16.48
N ALA A 68 8.90 -7.77 -16.49
CA ALA A 68 9.72 -7.51 -15.31
C ALA A 68 8.87 -6.99 -14.13
N ALA A 69 8.01 -6.00 -14.39
CA ALA A 69 7.17 -5.40 -13.36
C ALA A 69 6.14 -6.38 -12.79
N LEU A 70 5.45 -7.13 -13.65
CA LEU A 70 4.46 -8.13 -13.25
C LEU A 70 5.12 -9.27 -12.47
N THR A 71 6.31 -9.72 -12.88
CA THR A 71 7.08 -10.74 -12.14
C THR A 71 7.43 -10.24 -10.74
N SER A 72 7.90 -9.00 -10.60
CA SER A 72 8.19 -8.38 -9.29
C SER A 72 6.95 -8.30 -8.38
N LEU A 73 5.76 -8.14 -8.95
CA LEU A 73 4.50 -8.11 -8.21
C LEU A 73 3.94 -9.50 -7.89
N GLY A 74 4.63 -10.57 -8.30
CA GLY A 74 4.20 -11.95 -8.11
C GLY A 74 3.07 -12.39 -9.04
N PHE A 75 2.94 -11.76 -10.22
CA PHE A 75 1.98 -12.17 -11.24
C PHE A 75 2.32 -13.57 -11.76
N ASP A 76 1.32 -14.46 -11.78
CA ASP A 76 1.45 -15.78 -12.38
C ASP A 76 1.07 -15.73 -13.87
N PHE A 77 2.06 -15.94 -14.74
CA PHE A 77 1.85 -16.02 -16.18
C PHE A 77 1.22 -17.33 -16.64
N GLY A 78 1.04 -18.29 -15.73
CA GLY A 78 0.49 -19.61 -16.01
C GLY A 78 1.45 -20.53 -16.75
N THR A 79 0.88 -21.58 -17.35
CA THR A 79 1.66 -22.59 -18.07
C THR A 79 2.32 -21.98 -19.32
N GLY A 80 3.65 -22.12 -19.43
CA GLY A 80 4.41 -21.52 -20.53
C GLY A 80 5.02 -20.14 -20.21
N GLY A 81 4.79 -19.62 -19.00
CA GLY A 81 5.46 -18.44 -18.47
C GLY A 81 5.22 -17.16 -19.27
N SER A 82 6.04 -16.14 -19.00
CA SER A 82 5.91 -14.82 -19.63
C SER A 82 6.10 -14.84 -21.15
N SER A 83 6.81 -15.82 -21.69
CA SER A 83 7.02 -16.01 -23.14
C SER A 83 5.76 -16.42 -23.90
N SER A 84 4.77 -17.01 -23.22
CA SER A 84 3.51 -17.46 -23.83
C SER A 84 2.33 -16.53 -23.53
N PHE A 85 2.59 -15.43 -22.80
CA PHE A 85 1.56 -14.52 -22.34
C PHE A 85 1.24 -13.46 -23.40
N ASP A 86 -0.03 -13.40 -23.83
CA ASP A 86 -0.48 -12.45 -24.83
C ASP A 86 -0.95 -11.12 -24.20
N PHE A 87 -0.07 -10.13 -24.24
CA PHE A 87 -0.37 -8.77 -23.77
C PHE A 87 -1.46 -8.06 -24.60
N ASN A 88 -1.77 -8.53 -25.81
CA ASN A 88 -2.82 -7.93 -26.66
C ASN A 88 -4.23 -8.25 -26.18
N ASN A 89 -4.39 -9.27 -25.33
CA ASN A 89 -5.71 -9.67 -24.83
C ASN A 89 -6.26 -8.73 -23.75
N PHE A 90 -5.48 -7.71 -23.36
CA PHE A 90 -5.87 -6.77 -22.32
C PHE A 90 -6.36 -5.45 -22.91
N THR A 91 -7.53 -5.01 -22.47
CA THR A 91 -8.10 -3.73 -22.86
C THR A 91 -7.35 -2.58 -22.19
N VAL A 92 -6.78 -1.70 -23.01
CA VAL A 92 -6.18 -0.45 -22.55
C VAL A 92 -7.28 0.59 -22.35
N ILE A 93 -7.49 0.97 -21.11
CA ILE A 93 -8.43 2.02 -20.71
C ILE A 93 -7.75 3.36 -20.91
N ASN A 94 -8.36 4.22 -21.71
CA ASN A 94 -7.94 5.60 -21.85
C ASN A 94 -8.43 6.41 -20.64
N ALA A 95 -7.47 6.95 -19.89
CA ALA A 95 -7.69 7.68 -18.64
C ALA A 95 -7.90 9.19 -18.83
N ASN A 96 -8.12 9.67 -20.06
CA ASN A 96 -8.31 11.09 -20.37
C ASN A 96 -9.72 11.43 -20.93
N GLY A 97 -10.73 10.63 -20.60
CA GLY A 97 -12.08 10.77 -21.19
C GLY A 97 -13.21 10.36 -20.26
N SER A 98 -14.30 9.85 -20.84
CA SER A 98 -15.56 9.49 -20.14
C SER A 98 -15.42 8.46 -19.02
N ASN A 99 -14.26 7.81 -18.90
CA ASN A 99 -13.95 6.85 -17.84
C ASN A 99 -13.53 7.52 -16.52
N VAL A 100 -13.32 8.85 -16.51
CA VAL A 100 -12.85 9.58 -15.34
C VAL A 100 -14.00 10.28 -14.63
N SER A 101 -14.13 10.06 -13.32
CA SER A 101 -15.01 10.82 -12.45
C SER A 101 -14.26 11.24 -11.18
N GLY A 102 -13.98 12.53 -11.05
CA GLY A 102 -13.10 13.04 -10.00
C GLY A 102 -11.70 12.44 -10.11
N SER A 103 -11.24 11.76 -9.05
CA SER A 103 -9.94 11.06 -9.04
C SER A 103 -10.05 9.57 -9.34
N SER A 104 -11.23 9.09 -9.75
CA SER A 104 -11.50 7.69 -10.00
C SER A 104 -11.57 7.40 -11.51
N ILE A 105 -10.99 6.26 -11.91
CA ILE A 105 -11.06 5.74 -13.28
C ILE A 105 -11.93 4.48 -13.26
N SER A 106 -13.00 4.48 -14.04
CA SER A 106 -13.81 3.28 -14.31
C SER A 106 -13.05 2.33 -15.23
N VAL A 107 -12.93 1.06 -14.80
CA VAL A 107 -12.20 0.03 -15.56
C VAL A 107 -13.11 -0.87 -16.41
N GLY A 108 -14.43 -0.63 -16.38
CA GLY A 108 -15.41 -1.37 -17.19
C GLY A 108 -15.64 -2.82 -16.78
N GLN A 109 -15.00 -3.30 -15.71
CA GLN A 109 -15.18 -4.62 -15.13
C GLN A 109 -15.18 -4.56 -13.60
N MET A 110 -15.85 -5.50 -12.94
CA MET A 110 -15.78 -5.64 -11.49
C MET A 110 -14.45 -6.30 -11.11
N MET A 111 -13.65 -5.62 -10.30
CA MET A 111 -12.43 -6.16 -9.72
C MET A 111 -12.73 -6.65 -8.30
N THR A 112 -12.21 -7.82 -7.93
CA THR A 112 -12.33 -8.41 -6.58
C THR A 112 -10.97 -8.93 -6.13
N GLY A 113 -10.76 -9.06 -4.82
CA GLY A 113 -9.53 -9.62 -4.26
C GLY A 113 -8.26 -8.97 -4.79
N ILE A 114 -7.17 -9.74 -4.87
CA ILE A 114 -5.91 -9.23 -5.40
C ILE A 114 -6.06 -8.88 -6.87
N THR A 115 -5.76 -7.61 -7.16
CA THR A 115 -5.85 -6.99 -8.47
C THR A 115 -4.51 -6.35 -8.81
N ILE A 116 -4.01 -6.67 -10.00
CA ILE A 116 -2.78 -6.09 -10.55
C ILE A 116 -3.13 -5.25 -11.77
N PHE A 117 -2.72 -3.99 -11.75
CA PHE A 117 -2.93 -3.07 -12.86
C PHE A 117 -1.66 -2.26 -13.16
N GLY A 118 -1.53 -1.81 -14.41
CA GLY A 118 -0.50 -0.88 -14.86
C GLY A 118 -1.13 0.45 -15.23
N ALA A 119 -0.45 1.55 -14.93
CA ALA A 119 -0.82 2.90 -15.35
C ALA A 119 0.38 3.63 -15.94
N HIS A 120 0.17 4.28 -17.09
CA HIS A 120 1.12 5.21 -17.66
C HIS A 120 0.76 6.65 -17.31
N PHE A 121 1.76 7.36 -16.83
CA PHE A 121 1.73 8.74 -16.42
C PHE A 121 2.51 9.57 -17.43
N GLY A 122 1.91 10.64 -17.93
CA GLY A 122 2.56 11.62 -18.80
C GLY A 122 3.28 12.70 -18.00
N ASN A 123 3.94 13.62 -18.72
CA ASN A 123 4.77 14.69 -18.15
C ASN A 123 4.09 15.58 -17.10
N GLY A 124 2.75 15.64 -17.06
CA GLY A 124 2.00 16.42 -16.06
C GLY A 124 1.77 15.71 -14.72
N SER A 125 2.20 14.46 -14.59
CA SER A 125 2.10 13.68 -13.36
C SER A 125 3.31 13.93 -12.45
N PRO A 126 3.17 13.79 -11.11
CA PRO A 126 4.31 13.74 -10.20
C PRO A 126 5.35 12.65 -10.52
N LEU A 127 4.95 11.58 -11.23
CA LEU A 127 5.88 10.55 -11.73
C LEU A 127 6.65 11.00 -12.98
N GLY A 128 6.19 12.03 -13.69
CA GLY A 128 6.68 12.34 -15.03
C GLY A 128 6.22 11.31 -16.06
N ASN A 129 6.90 11.30 -17.21
CA ASN A 129 6.60 10.42 -18.35
C ASN A 129 7.07 8.98 -18.08
N GLU A 130 6.36 8.27 -17.22
CA GLU A 130 6.74 6.96 -16.68
C GLU A 130 5.55 6.01 -16.57
N THR A 131 5.81 4.71 -16.48
CA THR A 131 4.81 3.68 -16.19
C THR A 131 5.07 3.08 -14.81
N ALA A 132 4.00 2.84 -14.07
CA ALA A 132 4.02 2.10 -12.81
C ALA A 132 2.94 1.02 -12.80
N PHE A 133 3.22 -0.03 -12.05
CA PHE A 133 2.37 -1.19 -11.85
C PHE A 133 2.11 -1.34 -10.36
N TYR A 134 0.88 -1.72 -10.03
CA TYR A 134 0.39 -1.73 -8.67
C TYR A 134 -0.33 -3.04 -8.40
N LYS A 135 -0.09 -3.59 -7.20
CA LYS A 135 -0.86 -4.70 -6.63
C LYS A 135 -1.66 -4.20 -5.45
N TYR A 136 -2.97 -4.37 -5.50
CA TYR A 136 -3.87 -3.96 -4.42
C TYR A 136 -4.99 -4.96 -4.23
N ASP A 137 -5.66 -4.87 -3.08
CA ASP A 137 -6.82 -5.69 -2.76
C ASP A 137 -8.11 -4.90 -3.03
N ALA A 138 -8.87 -5.31 -4.05
CA ALA A 138 -10.18 -4.77 -4.39
C ALA A 138 -11.29 -5.27 -3.45
N GLY A 139 -10.96 -6.14 -2.48
CA GLY A 139 -11.89 -6.67 -1.49
C GLY A 139 -12.85 -7.71 -2.06
N THR A 140 -13.68 -8.28 -1.19
CA THR A 140 -14.63 -9.35 -1.56
C THR A 140 -15.90 -8.83 -2.21
N VAL A 141 -16.33 -7.62 -1.86
CA VAL A 141 -17.46 -6.92 -2.52
C VAL A 141 -17.07 -6.45 -3.91
N GLY A 142 -15.79 -6.11 -4.08
CA GLY A 142 -15.21 -5.63 -5.32
C GLY A 142 -15.46 -4.14 -5.58
N THR A 143 -14.81 -3.64 -6.63
CA THR A 143 -14.98 -2.28 -7.17
C THR A 143 -14.79 -2.30 -8.69
N SER A 144 -15.51 -1.42 -9.39
CA SER A 144 -15.32 -1.17 -10.83
C SER A 144 -14.48 0.07 -11.13
N THR A 145 -13.95 0.72 -10.09
CA THR A 145 -13.15 1.93 -10.20
C THR A 145 -11.83 1.80 -9.46
N ILE A 146 -10.79 2.44 -9.99
CA ILE A 146 -9.52 2.66 -9.32
C ILE A 146 -9.45 4.14 -8.94
N THR A 147 -9.32 4.43 -7.64
CA THR A 147 -9.26 5.80 -7.13
C THR A 147 -7.81 6.17 -6.86
N PHE A 148 -7.33 7.18 -7.59
CA PHE A 148 -6.00 7.73 -7.38
C PHE A 148 -6.09 8.90 -6.41
N ASN A 149 -5.02 9.12 -5.65
CA ASN A 149 -4.89 10.35 -4.88
C ASN A 149 -4.56 11.52 -5.82
N ASN A 150 -3.88 11.23 -6.92
CA ASN A 150 -3.58 12.18 -7.98
C ASN A 150 -3.69 11.52 -9.35
N ILE A 151 -4.76 11.84 -10.06
CA ILE A 151 -5.06 11.34 -11.41
C ILE A 151 -4.34 12.12 -12.53
N LYS A 152 -3.63 13.21 -12.20
CA LYS A 152 -3.03 14.07 -13.23
C LYS A 152 -2.01 13.30 -14.05
N GLY A 153 -2.19 13.39 -15.37
CA GLY A 153 -1.28 12.81 -16.36
C GLY A 153 -1.48 11.33 -16.63
N ILE A 154 -2.43 10.63 -15.98
CA ILE A 154 -2.71 9.23 -16.34
C ILE A 154 -3.31 9.18 -17.73
N SER A 155 -2.76 8.37 -18.63
CA SER A 155 -3.21 8.30 -20.03
C SER A 155 -3.61 6.89 -20.47
N ASN A 156 -2.90 5.88 -19.99
CA ASN A 156 -3.20 4.47 -20.27
C ASN A 156 -3.29 3.72 -18.95
N LEU A 157 -4.31 2.89 -18.80
CA LEU A 157 -4.47 1.99 -17.68
C LEU A 157 -4.85 0.61 -18.20
N VAL A 158 -4.27 -0.44 -17.63
CA VAL A 158 -4.58 -1.83 -17.95
C VAL A 158 -4.71 -2.62 -16.66
N VAL A 159 -5.76 -3.44 -16.55
CA VAL A 159 -5.90 -4.41 -15.46
C VAL A 159 -5.45 -5.77 -15.98
N TYR A 160 -4.40 -6.35 -15.39
CA TYR A 160 -3.80 -7.63 -15.82
C TYR A 160 -4.40 -8.83 -15.11
N SER A 161 -4.83 -8.68 -13.86
CA SER A 161 -5.52 -9.73 -13.12
C SER A 161 -6.42 -9.14 -12.05
N THR A 162 -7.45 -9.91 -11.70
CA THR A 162 -8.33 -9.66 -10.56
C THR A 162 -8.93 -10.98 -10.09
N GLY A 163 -9.39 -11.06 -8.84
CA GLY A 163 -10.01 -12.24 -8.26
C GLY A 163 -9.06 -13.16 -7.49
N GLY A 164 -7.80 -12.75 -7.28
CA GLY A 164 -6.88 -13.50 -6.42
C GLY A 164 -7.35 -13.48 -4.96
N THR A 165 -7.08 -14.54 -4.19
CA THR A 165 -7.39 -14.54 -2.75
C THR A 165 -6.70 -13.35 -2.08
N PRO A 166 -7.44 -12.49 -1.35
CA PRO A 166 -6.85 -11.37 -0.61
C PRO A 166 -5.64 -11.86 0.18
N THR A 167 -4.47 -11.26 -0.02
CA THR A 167 -3.43 -11.32 0.99
C THR A 167 -3.98 -10.55 2.17
N THR A 168 -4.68 -11.24 3.06
CA THR A 168 -5.16 -10.68 4.31
C THR A 168 -4.03 -9.85 4.90
N PRO A 169 -4.28 -8.60 5.36
CA PRO A 169 -3.24 -7.77 5.94
C PRO A 169 -2.47 -8.64 6.92
N SER A 170 -1.16 -8.75 6.73
CA SER A 170 -0.32 -9.64 7.51
C SER A 170 -0.57 -9.33 8.99
N VAL A 171 -1.37 -10.18 9.62
CA VAL A 171 -1.54 -10.16 11.06
C VAL A 171 -0.12 -10.22 11.62
N PRO A 172 0.25 -9.32 12.55
CA PRO A 172 1.61 -9.34 13.08
C PRO A 172 1.96 -10.77 13.46
N GLU A 173 3.10 -11.26 12.96
CA GLU A 173 3.50 -12.65 13.21
C GLU A 173 3.51 -12.92 14.72
N PRO A 174 3.35 -14.18 15.17
CA PRO A 174 3.35 -14.52 16.60
C PRO A 174 4.54 -13.93 17.38
N ALA A 175 5.68 -13.73 16.71
CA ALA A 175 6.85 -13.05 17.25
C ALA A 175 6.58 -11.57 17.59
N THR A 176 5.83 -10.84 16.75
CA THR A 176 5.50 -9.43 16.97
C THR A 176 4.56 -9.26 18.15
N TRP A 177 3.56 -10.14 18.29
CA TRP A 177 2.71 -10.16 19.48
C TRP A 177 3.50 -10.48 20.74
N THR A 178 4.43 -11.43 20.64
CA THR A 178 5.32 -11.78 21.74
C THR A 178 6.16 -10.57 22.14
N MET A 179 6.78 -9.85 21.19
CA MET A 179 7.56 -8.65 21.49
C MET A 179 6.74 -7.56 22.16
N LEU A 180 5.51 -7.31 21.68
CA LEU A 180 4.59 -6.36 22.28
C LEU A 180 4.23 -6.74 23.72
N LEU A 181 3.82 -7.99 23.94
CA LEU A 181 3.47 -8.51 25.26
C LEU A 181 4.66 -8.53 26.21
N THR A 182 5.84 -8.89 25.71
CA THR A 182 7.08 -8.89 26.50
C THR A 182 7.45 -7.47 26.93
N GLY A 183 7.26 -6.48 26.05
CA GLY A 183 7.44 -5.07 26.38
C GLY A 183 6.52 -4.61 27.52
N PHE A 184 5.23 -4.96 27.46
CA PHE A 184 4.28 -4.65 28.54
C PHE A 184 4.60 -5.36 29.86
N ALA A 185 5.03 -6.63 29.78
CA ALA A 185 5.41 -7.40 30.96
C ALA A 185 6.65 -6.82 31.65
N LEU A 186 7.68 -6.46 30.89
CA LEU A 186 8.90 -5.84 31.42
C LEU A 186 8.62 -4.49 32.07
N MET A 187 7.81 -3.63 31.43
CA MET A 187 7.42 -2.34 31.99
C MET A 187 6.70 -2.50 33.34
N SER A 188 5.82 -3.49 33.44
CA SER A 188 5.08 -3.80 34.67
C SER A 188 6.01 -4.22 35.82
N VAL A 189 7.04 -5.03 35.52
CA VAL A 189 8.06 -5.43 36.52
C VAL A 189 8.88 -4.23 37.00
N VAL A 190 9.30 -3.35 36.09
CA VAL A 190 10.07 -2.15 36.44
C VAL A 190 9.26 -1.20 37.34
N MET A 191 7.99 -0.97 37.02
CA MET A 191 7.11 -0.12 37.85
C MET A 191 6.93 -0.70 39.26
N ARG A 192 6.77 -2.02 39.40
CA ARG A 192 6.59 -2.68 40.71
C ARG A 192 7.85 -2.59 41.59
N ARG A 193 9.05 -2.64 41.00
CA ARG A 193 10.32 -2.51 41.74
C ARG A 193 10.57 -1.09 42.25
N ARG A 194 10.03 -0.06 41.59
CA ARG A 194 10.19 1.34 42.05
C ARG A 194 9.30 1.69 43.24
N GLN A 195 8.20 0.97 43.44
CA GLN A 195 7.30 1.16 44.59
C GLN A 195 7.84 0.55 45.89
N THR A 196 8.93 -0.22 45.83
CA THR A 196 9.53 -0.89 47.00
C THR A 196 10.81 -0.19 47.51
N ALA A 197 11.17 0.98 46.99
CA ALA A 197 12.23 1.79 47.59
C ALA A 197 11.73 2.38 48.93
N PRO A 198 12.33 2.00 50.07
CA PRO A 198 11.91 2.50 51.37
C PRO A 198 12.26 3.98 51.51
N ILE A 199 11.34 4.76 52.06
CA ILE A 199 11.60 6.13 52.54
C ILE A 199 12.57 5.99 53.73
N VAL A 200 13.85 6.26 53.50
CA VAL A 200 14.81 6.41 54.59
C VAL A 200 14.61 7.80 55.18
N SER A 201 14.06 7.84 56.39
CA SER A 201 13.93 9.01 57.27
C SER A 201 15.23 9.31 58.01
#